data_AF-A0A948HWQ5-F1
#
_entry.id   AF-A0A948HWQ5-F1
#
_cell.length_a   1.000
_cell.length_b   1.000
_cell.length_c   1.000
_cell.angle_alpha   90.00
_cell.angle_beta   90.00
_cell.angle_gamma   90.00
#
_symmetry.space_group_name_H-M   'P 1'
#
loop_
_entity.id
_entity.type
_entity.pdbx_description
1 polymer ?
#
loop_
_entity_poly.entity_id
_entity_poly.type
_entity_poly.pdbx_seq_one_letter_code
_entity_poly.pdbx_strand_id
1 'polypeptide(L)'
;MSYSATAKALAQLQQQFSQAASSQDWQLLRQLDRQLLKLVQQLSCQGLKPQFAAELAGLRQQYQSVLAMAKAELGRSEAKMQQFNQNKAAVVAYRQTLDGVS
;
A
#
# COMPACT_ATOMS: atom_id res chain seq x y z
N MET A 1 -2.88 -7.69 28.81
CA MET A 1 -2.25 -8.46 27.71
C MET A 1 -0.87 -8.90 28.17
N SER A 2 -0.48 -10.15 27.91
CA SER A 2 0.88 -10.61 28.19
C SER A 2 1.84 -10.11 27.10
N TYR A 3 3.08 -9.81 27.48
CA TYR A 3 4.15 -9.35 26.56
C TYR A 3 4.28 -10.24 25.31
N SER A 4 4.15 -11.56 25.48
CA SER A 4 4.25 -12.54 24.38
C SER A 4 3.12 -12.44 23.35
N ALA A 5 1.91 -12.05 23.77
CA ALA A 5 0.77 -11.90 22.87
C ALA A 5 0.96 -10.68 21.95
N THR A 6 1.46 -9.57 22.51
CA THR A 6 1.75 -8.35 21.75
C THR A 6 2.89 -8.55 20.76
N ALA A 7 3.99 -9.20 21.18
CA ALA A 7 5.11 -9.50 20.30
C ALA A 7 4.67 -10.36 19.11
N LYS A 8 3.82 -11.37 19.36
CA LYS A 8 3.27 -12.24 18.32
C LYS A 8 2.35 -11.48 17.37
N ALA A 9 1.53 -10.56 17.87
CA ALA A 9 0.66 -9.71 17.06
C ALA A 9 1.48 -8.76 16.15
N LEU A 10 2.56 -8.17 16.66
CA LEU A 10 3.47 -7.34 15.87
C LEU A 10 4.18 -8.15 14.77
N ALA A 11 4.69 -9.34 15.10
CA ALA A 11 5.31 -10.22 14.12
C ALA A 11 4.34 -10.69 13.03
N GLN A 12 3.09 -11.03 13.40
CA GLN A 12 2.05 -11.37 12.43
C GLN A 12 1.69 -10.20 11.53
N LEU A 13 1.52 -9.00 12.08
CA LEU A 13 1.29 -7.79 11.29
C LEU A 13 2.44 -7.56 10.30
N GLN A 14 3.68 -7.76 10.73
CA GLN A 14 4.85 -7.60 9.88
C GLN A 14 4.86 -8.57 8.69
N GLN A 15 4.54 -9.84 8.94
CA GLN A 15 4.46 -10.86 7.90
C GLN A 15 3.27 -10.62 6.95
N GLN A 16 2.12 -10.22 7.47
CA GLN A 16 0.96 -9.91 6.65
C GLN A 16 1.20 -8.66 5.78
N PHE A 17 1.92 -7.66 6.30
CA PHE A 17 2.30 -6.48 5.52
C PHE A 17 3.21 -6.82 4.35
N SER A 18 4.23 -7.67 4.54
CA SER A 18 5.10 -8.07 3.43
C SER A 18 4.34 -8.87 2.37
N GLN A 19 3.45 -9.77 2.79
CA GLN A 19 2.67 -10.60 1.88
C GLN A 19 1.61 -9.79 1.11
N ALA A 20 0.94 -8.85 1.77
CA ALA A 20 -0.02 -7.97 1.12
C ALA A 20 0.69 -7.02 0.12
N ALA A 21 1.89 -6.55 0.46
CA ALA A 21 2.69 -5.72 -0.43
C ALA A 21 3.19 -6.48 -1.66
N SER A 22 3.66 -7.73 -1.51
CA SER A 22 4.10 -8.55 -2.65
C SER A 22 2.94 -8.92 -3.57
N SER A 23 1.75 -9.11 -3.00
CA SER A 23 0.53 -9.46 -3.74
C SER A 23 -0.21 -8.23 -4.29
N GLN A 24 0.31 -7.01 -4.05
CA GLN A 24 -0.34 -5.73 -4.40
C GLN A 24 -1.78 -5.60 -3.87
N ASP A 25 -2.07 -6.25 -2.74
CA ASP A 25 -3.39 -6.17 -2.11
C ASP A 25 -3.52 -4.89 -1.27
N TRP A 26 -3.85 -3.81 -1.96
CA TRP A 26 -4.01 -2.47 -1.36
C TRP A 26 -5.18 -2.38 -0.37
N GLN A 27 -6.17 -3.27 -0.47
CA GLN A 27 -7.28 -3.30 0.50
C GLN A 27 -6.83 -3.93 1.81
N LEU A 28 -6.13 -5.06 1.73
CA LEU A 28 -5.56 -5.74 2.89
C LEU A 28 -4.54 -4.82 3.60
N LEU A 29 -3.67 -4.13 2.86
CA LEU A 29 -2.74 -3.16 3.43
C LEU A 29 -3.43 -2.06 4.26
N ARG A 30 -4.58 -1.53 3.79
CA ARG A 30 -5.38 -0.55 4.55
C ARG A 30 -6.08 -1.13 5.78
N GLN A 31 -6.36 -2.42 5.80
CA GLN A 31 -6.90 -3.08 6.98
C GLN A 31 -5.80 -3.29 8.03
N LEU A 32 -4.63 -3.75 7.59
CA LEU A 32 -3.46 -3.97 8.45
C LEU A 32 -2.96 -2.67 9.07
N ASP A 33 -2.99 -1.55 8.34
CA ASP A 33 -2.62 -0.23 8.88
C ASP A 33 -3.54 0.23 10.03
N ARG A 34 -4.85 0.00 9.88
CA ARG A 34 -5.82 0.29 10.96
C ARG A 34 -5.63 -0.61 12.17
N GLN A 35 -5.28 -1.88 11.97
CA GLN A 35 -4.95 -2.79 13.07
C GLN A 35 -3.68 -2.36 13.79
N LEU A 36 -2.66 -1.97 13.04
CA LEU A 36 -1.42 -1.44 13.60
C LEU A 36 -1.66 -0.18 14.43
N LEU A 37 -2.43 0.80 13.92
CA LEU A 37 -2.75 2.02 14.65
C LEU A 37 -3.43 1.73 16.00
N LYS A 38 -4.39 0.80 16.01
CA LYS A 38 -5.05 0.35 17.25
C LYS A 38 -4.05 -0.27 18.22
N LEU A 39 -3.16 -1.13 17.72
CA LEU A 39 -2.15 -1.78 18.55
C LEU A 39 -1.17 -0.76 19.14
N VAL A 40 -0.67 0.20 18.35
CA VAL A 40 0.21 1.27 18.83
C VAL A 40 -0.48 2.15 19.86
N GLN A 41 -1.76 2.47 19.67
CA GLN A 41 -2.54 3.20 20.68
C GLN A 41 -2.65 2.41 21.98
N GLN A 42 -2.98 1.12 21.91
CA GLN A 42 -3.06 0.26 23.10
C GLN A 42 -1.72 0.21 23.85
N LEU A 43 -0.60 0.08 23.12
CA LEU A 43 0.74 0.09 23.72
C LEU A 43 1.11 1.43 24.33
N SER A 44 0.64 2.53 23.75
CA SER A 44 0.84 3.87 24.30
C SER A 44 0.02 4.05 25.59
N CYS A 45 -1.24 3.64 25.61
CA CYS A 45 -2.10 3.72 26.81
C CYS A 45 -1.60 2.83 27.95
N GLN A 46 -0.98 1.69 27.64
CA GLN A 46 -0.42 0.77 28.65
C GLN A 46 1.00 1.13 29.08
N GLY A 47 1.61 2.18 28.52
CA GLY A 47 3.00 2.56 28.83
C GLY A 47 4.04 1.54 28.34
N LEU A 48 3.66 0.58 27.50
CA LEU A 48 4.51 -0.51 26.99
C LEU A 48 5.26 -0.13 25.71
N LYS A 49 4.96 1.04 25.13
CA LYS A 49 5.61 1.53 23.91
C LYS A 49 7.14 1.47 23.92
N PRO A 50 7.86 1.78 25.02
CA PRO A 50 9.32 1.67 25.05
C PRO A 50 9.82 0.23 24.93
N GLN A 51 9.05 -0.74 25.45
CA GLN A 51 9.43 -2.16 25.44
C GLN A 51 9.34 -2.80 24.05
N PHE A 52 8.52 -2.22 23.16
CA PHE A 52 8.34 -2.68 21.78
C PHE A 52 8.92 -1.68 20.75
N ALA A 53 9.81 -0.77 21.18
CA ALA A 53 10.29 0.30 20.33
C ALA A 53 11.05 -0.21 19.08
N ALA A 54 11.81 -1.30 19.24
CA ALA A 54 12.57 -1.91 18.15
C ALA A 54 11.64 -2.55 17.09
N GLU A 55 10.66 -3.34 17.54
CA GLU A 55 9.66 -3.96 16.66
C GLU A 55 8.83 -2.89 15.93
N LEU A 56 8.42 -1.83 16.63
CA LEU A 56 7.70 -0.71 16.03
C LEU A 56 8.56 0.06 15.01
N ALA A 57 9.86 0.21 15.26
CA ALA A 57 10.77 0.85 14.31
C ALA A 57 10.93 0.01 13.03
N GLY A 58 11.12 -1.30 13.16
CA GLY A 58 11.20 -2.22 12.01
C GLY A 58 9.92 -2.21 11.17
N LEU A 59 8.76 -2.24 11.84
CA LEU A 59 7.46 -2.18 11.18
C LEU A 59 7.25 -0.86 10.43
N ARG A 60 7.69 0.26 11.01
CA ARG A 60 7.63 1.59 10.38
C ARG A 60 8.49 1.65 9.12
N GLN A 61 9.70 1.10 9.15
CA GLN A 61 10.58 1.08 7.99
C GLN A 61 9.98 0.25 6.85
N GLN A 62 9.40 -0.91 7.19
CA GLN A 62 8.72 -1.75 6.22
C GLN A 62 7.50 -1.04 5.61
N TYR A 63 6.72 -0.34 6.43
CA TYR A 63 5.60 0.47 5.97
C TYR A 63 6.01 1.55 4.96
N GLN A 64 7.13 2.24 5.22
CA GLN A 64 7.67 3.24 4.28
C GLN A 64 8.06 2.63 2.93
N SER A 65 8.65 1.44 2.93
CA SER A 65 8.98 0.71 1.70
C SER A 65 7.72 0.36 0.89
N VAL A 66 6.68 -0.16 1.55
CA VAL A 66 5.40 -0.49 0.91
C VAL A 66 4.73 0.77 0.33
N LEU A 67 4.78 1.89 1.06
CA LEU A 67 4.29 3.19 0.58
C LEU A 67 5.02 3.67 -0.67
N ALA A 68 6.34 3.49 -0.73
CA ALA A 68 7.12 3.83 -1.91
C ALA A 68 6.72 2.96 -3.13
N MET A 69 6.53 1.66 -2.92
CA MET A 69 6.05 0.74 -3.95
C MET A 69 4.66 1.13 -4.46
N ALA A 70 3.74 1.46 -3.55
CA ALA A 70 2.38 1.89 -3.89
C ALA A 70 2.38 3.16 -4.76
N LYS A 71 3.21 4.15 -4.39
CA LYS A 71 3.36 5.39 -5.17
C LYS A 71 3.93 5.13 -6.56
N ALA A 72 4.92 4.24 -6.67
CA ALA A 72 5.48 3.86 -7.96
C ALA A 72 4.43 3.18 -8.85
N GLU A 73 3.59 2.30 -8.28
CA GLU A 73 2.53 1.64 -9.05
C GLU A 73 1.43 2.61 -9.50
N LEU A 74 1.06 3.57 -8.65
CA LEU A 74 0.15 4.64 -9.03
C LEU A 74 0.67 5.43 -10.23
N GLY A 75 1.93 5.88 -10.18
CA GLY A 75 2.55 6.61 -11.29
C GLY A 75 2.62 5.79 -12.59
N ARG A 76 2.90 4.48 -12.49
CA ARG A 76 2.85 3.57 -13.66
C ARG A 76 1.46 3.47 -14.26
N SER A 77 0.43 3.38 -13.41
CA SER A 77 -0.96 3.29 -13.85
C SER A 77 -1.44 4.57 -14.51
N GLU A 78 -1.12 5.73 -13.93
CA GLU A 78 -1.43 7.05 -14.49
C GLU A 78 -0.77 7.24 -15.86
N ALA A 79 0.50 6.87 -16.01
CA ALA A 79 1.21 6.93 -17.29
C ALA A 79 0.55 6.04 -18.36
N LYS A 80 0.16 4.80 -18.01
CA LYS A 80 -0.58 3.91 -18.92
C LYS A 80 -1.92 4.51 -19.32
N MET A 81 -2.64 5.14 -18.39
CA MET A 81 -3.94 5.75 -18.68
C MET A 81 -3.81 6.97 -19.59
N GLN A 82 -2.78 7.80 -19.39
CA GLN A 82 -2.45 8.91 -20.31
C GLN A 82 -2.13 8.41 -21.71
N GLN A 83 -1.30 7.36 -21.83
CA GLN A 83 -0.96 6.74 -23.12
C GLN A 83 -2.20 6.15 -23.81
N PHE A 84 -3.07 5.47 -23.06
CA PHE A 84 -4.33 4.95 -23.60
C PHE A 84 -5.22 6.07 -24.14
N ASN A 85 -5.37 7.17 -23.40
CA ASN A 85 -6.17 8.32 -23.84
C ASN A 85 -5.60 8.98 -25.11
N GLN A 86 -4.27 9.11 -25.21
CA GLN A 86 -3.61 9.62 -26.41
C GLN A 86 -3.84 8.69 -27.62
N ASN A 87 -3.67 7.38 -27.42
CA ASN A 87 -3.91 6.40 -28.47
C ASN A 87 -5.37 6.39 -28.92
N LYS A 88 -6.32 6.50 -28.00
CA LYS A 88 -7.74 6.61 -28.31
C LYS A 88 -8.04 7.84 -29.16
N ALA A 89 -7.47 8.99 -28.82
CA ALA A 89 -7.63 10.22 -29.61
C ALA A 89 -7.07 10.06 -31.04
N ALA A 90 -5.90 9.44 -31.19
CA ALA A 90 -5.29 9.17 -32.49
C ALA A 90 -6.15 8.22 -33.35
N VAL A 91 -6.67 7.14 -32.75
CA VAL A 91 -7.54 6.19 -33.45
C VAL A 91 -8.86 6.85 -33.89
N VAL A 92 -9.46 7.69 -33.04
CA VAL A 92 -10.68 8.45 -33.40
C VAL A 92 -10.41 9.43 -34.54
N ALA A 93 -9.30 10.17 -34.48
CA ALA A 93 -8.91 11.10 -35.54
C ALA A 93 -8.69 10.37 -36.88
N TYR A 94 -8.01 9.22 -36.87
CA TYR A 94 -7.81 8.40 -38.06
C TYR A 94 -9.14 7.90 -38.64
N ARG A 95 -10.06 7.44 -37.79
CA ARG A 95 -11.40 7.01 -38.25
C ARG A 95 -12.19 8.16 -38.88
N GLN A 96 -12.13 9.36 -38.31
CA GLN A 96 -12.75 10.55 -38.89
C GLN A 96 -12.16 10.93 -40.25
N THR A 97 -10.85 10.71 -40.47
CA THR A 97 -10.26 10.90 -41.80
C THR A 97 -10.70 9.86 -42.82
N LEU A 98 -11.06 8.64 -42.40
CA LEU A 98 -11.59 7.61 -43.29
C LEU A 98 -13.08 7.84 -43.60
N ASP A 99 -13.87 8.21 -42.60
CA ASP A 99 -15.32 8.46 -42.74
C ASP A 99 -15.60 9.78 -43.51
N GLY A 100 -14.68 10.75 -43.47
CA GLY A 100 -14.77 12.02 -44.22
C GLY A 100 -14.35 11.97 -45.69
N VAL A 101 -13.93 10.80 -46.19
CA VAL A 101 -13.53 10.57 -47.60
C VAL A 101 -14.63 9.84 -48.40
N SER A 102 -15.87 9.79 -47.87
CA SER A 102 -17.05 9.26 -48.56
C SER A 102 -17.87 10.35 -49.26
#